data_AF-A0A6N7FNF1-F1
#
_entry.id   AF-A0A6N7FNF1-F1
#
_cell.length_a   1.000
_cell.length_b   1.000
_cell.length_c   1.000
_cell.angle_alpha   90.00
_cell.angle_beta   90.00
_cell.angle_gamma   90.00
#
_symmetry.space_group_name_H-M   'P 1'
#
loop_
_entity.id
_entity.type
_entity.pdbx_description
1 polymer ?
#
loop_
_entity_poly.entity_id
_entity_poly.type
_entity_poly.pdbx_seq_one_letter_code
_entity_poly.pdbx_strand_id
1 'polypeptide(L)'
;MVEGKGRVSAEGTAGLAAEAAGCRACDLWRNATQTVFGSGSPSARLLLVGEQPGEQEDRAGRPFVGPAGRVLDDALRDAGIGREDVYLTNAVKHFKWKARGK
;
A
#
# COMPACT_ATOMS: atom_id res chain seq x y z
N MET A 1 -3.09 0.83 25.39
CA MET A 1 -4.41 0.71 24.75
C MET A 1 -4.49 1.78 23.68
N VAL A 2 -4.40 1.41 22.39
CA VAL A 2 -4.67 2.35 21.29
C VAL A 2 -6.14 2.16 20.94
N GLU A 3 -7.00 3.01 21.48
CA GLU A 3 -8.41 3.06 21.08
C GLU A 3 -8.50 3.76 19.72
N GLY A 4 -8.30 2.99 18.65
CA GLY A 4 -8.64 3.43 17.30
C GLY A 4 -10.14 3.28 17.09
N LYS A 5 -10.92 4.35 17.30
CA LYS A 5 -12.29 4.44 16.80
C LYS A 5 -12.22 4.42 15.26
N GLY A 6 -12.38 3.25 14.65
CA GLY A 6 -12.54 3.13 13.21
C GLY A 6 -13.82 3.84 12.77
N ARG A 7 -13.72 5.09 12.34
CA ARG A 7 -14.77 5.72 11.54
C ARG A 7 -14.61 5.23 10.12
N VAL A 8 -15.58 4.47 9.64
CA VAL A 8 -15.75 4.27 8.19
C VAL A 8 -16.52 5.49 7.69
N SER A 9 -15.79 6.49 7.16
CA SER A 9 -16.40 7.67 6.54
C SER A 9 -17.03 7.31 5.18
N ALA A 10 -18.02 8.10 4.74
CA ALA A 10 -18.78 7.91 3.49
C ALA A 10 -17.94 8.07 2.20
N GLU A 11 -16.66 8.44 2.32
CA GLU A 11 -15.77 8.79 1.20
C GLU A 11 -15.00 7.60 0.60
N GLY A 12 -15.27 6.38 1.09
CA GLY A 12 -14.65 5.15 0.60
C GLY A 12 -13.12 5.14 0.73
N THR A 13 -12.44 4.35 -0.09
CA THR A 13 -10.97 4.23 -0.04
C THR A 13 -10.24 5.53 -0.37
N ALA A 14 -10.88 6.46 -1.09
CA ALA A 14 -10.28 7.75 -1.42
C ALA A 14 -10.15 8.66 -0.20
N GLY A 15 -11.19 8.74 0.65
CA GLY A 15 -11.11 9.48 1.92
C GLY A 15 -10.06 8.91 2.86
N LEU A 16 -9.98 7.58 2.96
CA LEU A 16 -8.96 6.90 3.77
C LEU A 16 -7.54 7.12 3.23
N ALA A 17 -7.37 7.18 1.91
CA ALA A 17 -6.08 7.49 1.31
C ALA A 17 -5.63 8.93 1.64
N ALA A 18 -6.55 9.89 1.61
CA ALA A 18 -6.29 11.28 1.97
C ALA A 18 -5.90 11.42 3.46
N GLU A 19 -6.59 10.72 4.36
CA GLU A 19 -6.23 10.69 5.78
C GLU A 19 -4.85 10.05 5.99
N ALA A 20 -4.58 8.92 5.33
CA ALA A 20 -3.32 8.21 5.45
C ALA A 20 -2.11 9.02 4.95
N ALA A 21 -2.29 9.91 3.98
CA ALA A 21 -1.22 10.77 3.44
C ALA A 21 -0.59 11.69 4.49
N GLY A 22 -1.33 12.03 5.55
CA GLY A 22 -0.84 12.81 6.70
C GLY A 22 -0.40 11.97 7.90
N CYS A 23 -0.39 10.64 7.79
CA CYS A 23 -0.22 9.76 8.94
C CYS A 23 1.18 9.87 9.57
N ARG A 24 1.21 10.20 10.87
CA ARG A 24 2.44 10.28 11.69
C ARG A 24 2.43 9.36 12.91
N ALA A 25 1.63 8.30 12.88
CA ALA A 25 1.41 7.41 14.02
C ALA A 25 2.61 6.51 14.40
N CYS A 26 3.65 6.44 13.57
CA CYS A 26 4.90 5.71 13.86
C CYS A 26 6.10 6.35 13.15
N ASP A 27 7.34 6.10 13.56
CA ASP A 27 8.52 6.80 13.01
C ASP A 27 8.84 6.52 11.53
N LEU A 28 8.15 5.58 10.89
CA LEU A 28 8.40 5.24 9.48
C LEU A 28 8.09 6.40 8.53
N TRP A 29 7.18 7.33 8.90
CA TRP A 29 6.87 8.50 8.07
C TRP A 29 8.09 9.42 7.87
N ARG A 30 9.07 9.39 8.79
CA ARG A 30 10.19 10.36 8.79
C ARG A 30 11.13 10.20 7.61
N ASN A 31 11.32 8.97 7.15
CA ASN A 31 12.34 8.63 6.14
C ASN A 31 11.75 8.14 4.81
N ALA A 32 10.44 7.88 4.76
CA ALA A 32 9.72 7.53 3.54
C ALA A 32 9.49 8.79 2.69
N THR A 33 9.45 8.63 1.36
CA THR A 33 9.14 9.73 0.45
C THR A 33 7.68 10.15 0.59
N GLN A 34 6.79 9.16 0.70
CA GLN A 34 5.35 9.36 0.81
C GLN A 34 4.67 8.11 1.37
N THR A 35 3.38 8.23 1.71
CA THR A 35 2.54 7.07 2.00
C THR A 35 2.23 6.28 0.72
N VAL A 36 2.40 4.96 0.75
CA VAL A 36 1.89 4.05 -0.27
C VAL A 36 0.66 3.36 0.29
N PHE A 37 -0.52 3.85 -0.08
CA PHE A 37 -1.80 3.41 0.49
C PHE A 37 -2.24 2.06 -0.06
N GLY A 38 -3.02 2.06 -1.13
CA GLY A 38 -3.56 0.89 -1.80
C GLY A 38 -4.07 1.30 -3.18
N SER A 39 -4.19 0.34 -4.09
CA SER A 39 -4.58 0.59 -5.47
C SER A 39 -5.46 -0.54 -5.98
N GLY A 40 -6.43 -0.21 -6.82
CA GLY A 40 -7.41 -1.16 -7.37
C GLY A 40 -8.83 -0.68 -7.15
N SER A 41 -9.80 -1.48 -7.61
CA SER A 41 -11.21 -1.16 -7.44
C SER A 41 -11.63 -1.25 -5.97
N PRO A 42 -12.35 -0.25 -5.41
CA PRO A 42 -12.95 -0.38 -4.08
C PRO A 42 -14.00 -1.50 -3.99
N SER A 43 -14.51 -1.97 -5.13
CA SER A 43 -15.42 -3.11 -5.25
C SER A 43 -14.73 -4.42 -5.66
N ALA A 44 -13.39 -4.45 -5.66
CA ALA A 44 -12.61 -5.65 -5.97
C ALA A 44 -13.04 -6.82 -5.07
N ARG A 45 -13.10 -8.03 -5.67
CA ARG A 45 -13.49 -9.24 -4.95
C ARG A 45 -12.32 -9.89 -4.23
N LEU A 46 -11.09 -9.53 -4.59
CA LEU A 46 -9.86 -10.03 -3.99
C LEU A 46 -9.05 -8.87 -3.41
N LEU A 47 -8.61 -9.01 -2.16
CA LEU A 47 -7.66 -8.11 -1.51
C LEU A 47 -6.34 -8.85 -1.30
N LEU A 48 -5.25 -8.33 -1.85
CA LEU A 48 -3.90 -8.83 -1.57
C LEU A 48 -3.14 -7.83 -0.70
N VAL A 49 -2.53 -8.36 0.37
CA VAL A 49 -1.83 -7.57 1.38
C VAL A 49 -0.37 -8.03 1.45
N GLY A 50 0.56 -7.17 1.02
CA GLY A 50 2.00 -7.36 1.23
C GLY A 50 2.45 -6.84 2.61
N GLU A 51 3.75 -6.92 2.89
CA GLU A 51 4.31 -6.47 4.16
C GLU A 51 4.42 -4.94 4.24
N GLN A 52 5.22 -4.34 3.36
CA GLN A 52 5.54 -2.92 3.33
C GLN A 52 5.96 -2.48 1.92
N PRO A 53 5.94 -1.17 1.60
CA PRO A 53 6.39 -0.66 0.31
C PRO A 53 7.91 -0.83 0.18
N GLY A 54 8.41 -1.08 -1.03
CA GLY A 54 9.83 -1.01 -1.35
C GLY A 54 10.22 0.38 -1.87
N GLU A 55 11.47 0.51 -2.31
CA GLU A 55 12.01 1.78 -2.82
C GLU A 55 11.27 2.28 -4.07
N GLN A 56 10.90 1.38 -4.99
CA GLN A 56 10.20 1.76 -6.22
C GLN A 56 8.77 2.17 -5.93
N GLU A 57 8.10 1.48 -5.01
CA GLU A 57 6.75 1.81 -4.53
C GLU A 57 6.74 3.16 -3.81
N ASP A 58 7.71 3.41 -2.92
CA ASP A 58 7.86 4.66 -2.18
C ASP A 58 8.04 5.86 -3.12
N ARG A 59 8.86 5.70 -4.17
CA ARG A 59 9.04 6.75 -5.18
C ARG A 59 7.81 6.93 -6.07
N ALA A 60 7.12 5.85 -6.41
CA ALA A 60 5.97 5.88 -7.32
C ALA A 60 4.63 6.22 -6.64
N GLY A 61 4.54 6.11 -5.31
CA GLY A 61 3.28 6.26 -4.57
C GLY A 61 2.27 5.14 -4.84
N ARG A 62 2.69 4.00 -5.42
CA ARG A 62 1.81 2.89 -5.80
C ARG A 62 2.37 1.54 -5.34
N PRO A 63 1.53 0.63 -4.81
CA PRO A 63 2.00 -0.67 -4.34
C PRO A 63 2.32 -1.61 -5.51
N PHE A 64 3.27 -2.53 -5.31
CA PHE A 64 3.63 -3.59 -6.27
C PHE A 64 3.98 -3.08 -7.67
N VAL A 65 4.87 -2.09 -7.77
CA VAL A 65 5.39 -1.59 -9.06
C VAL A 65 6.81 -2.07 -9.36
N GLY A 66 7.52 -2.60 -8.35
CA GLY A 66 8.86 -3.14 -8.47
C GLY A 66 8.94 -4.58 -8.98
N PRO A 67 10.09 -5.25 -8.81
CA PRO A 67 10.31 -6.63 -9.27
C PRO A 67 9.30 -7.64 -8.68
N ALA A 68 8.99 -7.52 -7.39
CA ALA A 68 7.98 -8.37 -6.74
C ALA A 68 6.57 -8.12 -7.31
N GLY A 69 6.28 -6.89 -7.73
CA GLY A 69 5.03 -6.57 -8.41
C GLY A 69 4.90 -7.25 -9.77
N ARG A 70 5.99 -7.35 -10.54
CA ARG A 70 6.00 -8.10 -11.80
C ARG A 70 5.76 -9.59 -11.60
N VAL A 71 6.37 -10.19 -10.57
CA VAL A 71 6.10 -11.59 -10.22
C VAL A 71 4.64 -11.80 -9.82
N LEU A 72 4.06 -10.85 -9.08
CA LEU A 72 2.64 -10.87 -8.76
C LEU A 72 1.76 -10.76 -10.02
N ASP A 73 2.11 -9.89 -10.97
CA ASP A 73 1.39 -9.73 -12.24
C ASP A 73 1.38 -11.04 -13.04
N ASP A 74 2.52 -11.72 -13.11
CA ASP A 74 2.64 -13.04 -13.75
C ASP A 74 1.77 -14.08 -13.05
N ALA A 75 1.80 -14.14 -11.72
CA ALA A 75 0.99 -15.07 -10.95
C ALA A 75 -0.52 -14.83 -11.09
N LEU A 76 -0.96 -13.56 -11.12
CA LEU A 76 -2.36 -13.20 -11.37
C LEU A 76 -2.81 -13.65 -12.76
N ARG A 77 -1.96 -13.41 -13.78
CA ARG A 77 -2.20 -13.85 -15.15
C ARG A 77 -2.32 -15.37 -15.25
N ASP A 78 -1.40 -16.11 -14.64
CA ASP A 78 -1.41 -17.58 -14.65
C ASP A 78 -2.63 -18.15 -13.93
N ALA A 79 -3.13 -17.44 -12.90
CA ALA A 79 -4.35 -17.78 -12.19
C ALA A 79 -5.65 -17.35 -12.93
N GLY A 80 -5.55 -16.64 -14.06
CA GLY A 80 -6.71 -16.10 -14.78
C GLY A 80 -7.45 -14.98 -14.03
N ILE A 81 -6.75 -14.25 -13.15
CA ILE A 81 -7.32 -13.16 -12.35
C ILE A 81 -6.91 -11.82 -12.99
N GLY A 82 -7.90 -11.03 -13.40
CA GLY A 82 -7.69 -9.66 -13.89
C GLY A 82 -7.17 -8.75 -12.78
N ARG A 83 -6.24 -7.84 -13.09
CA ARG A 83 -5.68 -6.93 -12.07
C ARG A 83 -6.72 -5.93 -11.56
N GLU A 84 -7.74 -5.65 -12.37
CA GLU A 84 -8.93 -4.86 -12.04
C GLU A 84 -9.83 -5.50 -10.98
N ASP A 85 -9.78 -6.83 -10.85
CA ASP A 85 -10.55 -7.59 -9.86
C ASP A 85 -9.89 -7.61 -8.48
N VAL A 86 -8.71 -6.99 -8.37
CA VAL A 86 -7.86 -7.03 -7.18
C VAL A 86 -7.66 -5.64 -6.61
N TYR A 87 -7.80 -5.52 -5.29
CA TYR A 87 -7.27 -4.41 -4.52
C TYR A 87 -5.94 -4.82 -3.89
N LEU A 88 -4.91 -4.01 -4.09
CA LEU A 88 -3.55 -4.26 -3.65
C LEU A 88 -3.15 -3.27 -2.57
N THR A 89 -2.56 -3.75 -1.48
CA THR A 89 -2.04 -2.89 -0.42
C THR A 89 -0.92 -3.57 0.37
N ASN A 90 -0.33 -2.87 1.32
CA ASN A 90 0.64 -3.40 2.27
C ASN A 90 0.13 -3.24 3.71
N ALA A 91 0.55 -4.10 4.64
CA ALA A 91 0.20 -3.97 6.06
C ALA A 91 0.71 -2.64 6.64
N VAL A 92 1.91 -2.22 6.22
CA VAL A 92 2.52 -0.93 6.56
C VAL A 92 2.52 -0.02 5.33
N LYS A 93 2.32 1.29 5.50
CA LYS A 93 2.17 2.25 4.38
C LYS A 93 3.38 3.13 4.10
N HIS A 94 4.42 3.05 4.94
CA HIS A 94 5.66 3.83 4.77
C HIS A 94 6.83 2.87 4.58
N PHE A 95 7.69 3.16 3.61
CA PHE A 95 8.87 2.34 3.36
C PHE A 95 9.87 2.46 4.50
N LYS A 96 10.20 1.32 5.12
CA LYS A 96 11.29 1.24 6.10
C LYS A 96 12.60 0.95 5.38
N TRP A 97 13.47 1.94 5.30
CA TRP A 97 14.86 1.72 4.92
C TRP A 97 15.81 2.24 6.00
N LYS A 98 16.95 1.56 6.14
CA LYS A 98 18.09 2.04 6.93
C LYS A 98 19.19 2.40 5.96
N ALA A 99 19.73 3.61 6.04
CA ALA A 99 20.98 3.90 5.36
C ALA A 99 22.03 2.90 5.86
N ARG A 100 22.56 2.07 4.96
CA ARG A 100 23.81 1.39 5.25
C ARG A 100 24.87 2.49 5.32
N GLY A 101 25.38 2.72 6.53
CA GLY A 101 26.45 3.70 6.75
C GLY A 101 27.62 3.45 5.81
N LYS A 102 28.28 4.53 5.41
CA LYS A 102 29.60 4.47 4.75
C LYS A 102 30.61 3.78 5.66
#